data_AF-A0A7S3G2I5-F1
#
_entry.id   AF-A0A7S3G2I5-F1
#
_cell.length_a   1.000
_cell.length_b   1.000
_cell.length_c   1.000
_cell.angle_alpha   90.00
_cell.angle_beta   90.00
_cell.angle_gamma   90.00
#
_symmetry.space_group_name_H-M   'P 1'
#
loop_
_entity.id
_entity.type
_entity.pdbx_description
1 polymer ?
#
loop_
_entity_poly.entity_id
_entity_poly.type
_entity_poly.pdbx_seq_one_letter_code
_entity_poly.pdbx_strand_id
1 'polypeptide(L)'
;MVLKWVEGDLLETEADVICHQCNCKTTHARGLAQAIFSAYPSCDIYRSIAPKERVVGTCVLTAPAEKDAKFGRIGHLFAQDRPGKCREKSSGAQGAFAAHQGLTETSQKREEWFARALSHLEESVSKSATLAFPHLIGCGLAGGDWKRYLQLLTDLSLRRDGHVLVVKMPDGNERAHSKKDIKQREPLPPALSKQPAHGGRDHANSKKRGGEKCDQREQKQAKIKSFFPNI
;
A
#
# COMPACT_ATOMS: atom_id res chain seq x y z
N MET A 1 7.08 14.32 19.33
CA MET A 1 7.75 13.39 20.29
C MET A 1 9.02 12.78 19.67
N VAL A 2 9.95 12.24 20.46
CA VAL A 2 11.09 11.49 19.90
C VAL A 2 10.62 10.10 19.42
N LEU A 3 11.15 9.64 18.29
CA LEU A 3 10.96 8.30 17.74
C LEU A 3 11.39 7.23 18.77
N LYS A 4 10.58 6.18 18.94
CA LYS A 4 10.84 5.11 19.90
C LYS A 4 11.18 3.79 19.19
N TRP A 5 12.15 3.07 19.73
CA TRP A 5 12.48 1.72 19.31
C TRP A 5 11.76 0.72 20.19
N VAL A 6 11.17 -0.30 19.57
CA VAL A 6 10.44 -1.37 20.25
C VAL A 6 10.95 -2.70 19.70
N GLU A 7 11.27 -3.63 20.59
CA GLU A 7 11.56 -5.00 20.21
C GLU A 7 10.27 -5.82 20.17
N GLY A 8 10.03 -6.54 19.08
CA GLY A 8 8.83 -7.37 18.91
C GLY A 8 8.41 -7.57 17.46
N ASP A 9 7.25 -8.20 17.28
CA ASP A 9 6.59 -8.35 15.98
C ASP A 9 5.67 -7.16 15.69
N LEU A 10 5.78 -6.60 14.48
CA LEU A 10 4.91 -5.53 14.01
C LEU A 10 3.43 -5.94 14.05
N LEU A 11 3.09 -7.21 13.79
CA LEU A 11 1.71 -7.68 13.79
C LEU A 11 1.13 -7.84 15.21
N GLU A 12 1.97 -7.77 16.24
CA GLU A 12 1.60 -7.97 17.65
C GLU A 12 1.56 -6.65 18.44
N THR A 13 1.83 -5.51 17.79
CA THR A 13 1.79 -4.19 18.42
C THR A 13 0.36 -3.68 18.66
N GLU A 14 0.20 -2.85 19.69
CA GLU A 14 -1.05 -2.15 20.03
C GLU A 14 -1.08 -0.71 19.48
N ALA A 15 -0.24 -0.40 18.50
CA ALA A 15 -0.27 0.91 17.83
C ALA A 15 -1.60 1.13 17.11
N ASP A 16 -2.04 2.39 16.99
CA ASP A 16 -3.26 2.72 16.25
C ASP A 16 -3.15 2.35 14.76
N VAL A 17 -1.95 2.50 14.19
CA VAL A 17 -1.68 2.19 12.78
C VAL A 17 -0.35 1.47 12.61
N ILE A 18 -0.37 0.28 12.02
CA ILE A 18 0.86 -0.34 11.49
C ILE A 18 1.09 0.07 10.05
N CYS A 19 2.34 0.25 9.66
CA CYS A 19 2.70 0.79 8.36
C CYS A 19 3.62 -0.16 7.60
N HIS A 20 3.48 -0.21 6.27
CA HIS A 20 4.44 -0.90 5.40
C HIS A 20 4.57 -0.23 4.04
N GLN A 21 5.70 -0.45 3.39
CA GLN A 21 5.94 0.07 2.05
C GLN A 21 5.40 -0.87 0.98
N CYS A 22 4.59 -0.30 0.08
CA CYS A 22 3.96 -0.97 -1.05
C CYS A 22 4.56 -0.51 -2.39
N ASN A 23 4.36 -1.34 -3.43
CA ASN A 23 4.62 -0.96 -4.81
C ASN A 23 3.32 -0.79 -5.63
N CYS A 24 3.39 -0.03 -6.72
CA CYS A 24 2.22 0.28 -7.54
C CYS A 24 1.93 -0.76 -8.63
N LYS A 25 2.85 -1.66 -9.01
CA LYS A 25 2.70 -2.51 -10.22
C LYS A 25 2.27 -3.95 -9.97
N THR A 26 2.59 -4.53 -8.83
CA THR A 26 2.35 -5.98 -8.60
C THR A 26 0.91 -6.29 -8.23
N THR A 27 0.50 -7.55 -8.42
CA THR A 27 -0.81 -8.08 -7.99
C THR A 27 -0.69 -9.11 -6.87
N HIS A 28 0.52 -9.29 -6.33
CA HIS A 28 0.80 -10.24 -5.27
C HIS A 28 1.84 -9.67 -4.30
N ALA A 29 1.71 -10.05 -3.03
CA ALA A 29 2.60 -9.59 -1.98
C ALA A 29 3.83 -10.48 -1.81
N ARG A 30 4.89 -9.89 -1.23
CA ARG A 30 6.13 -10.57 -0.81
C ARG A 30 6.66 -9.93 0.47
N GLY A 31 7.47 -10.67 1.23
CA GLY A 31 8.08 -10.17 2.46
C GLY A 31 7.02 -9.80 3.50
N LEU A 32 7.21 -8.69 4.21
CA LEU A 32 6.27 -8.22 5.23
C LEU A 32 4.84 -8.06 4.72
N ALA A 33 4.64 -7.52 3.50
CA ALA A 33 3.30 -7.38 2.93
C ALA A 33 2.59 -8.74 2.79
N GLN A 34 3.33 -9.81 2.47
CA GLN A 34 2.75 -11.15 2.40
C GLN A 34 2.32 -11.65 3.78
N ALA A 35 3.08 -11.35 4.81
CA ALA A 35 2.74 -11.71 6.18
C ALA A 35 1.50 -10.95 6.66
N ILE A 36 1.48 -9.63 6.47
CA ILE A 36 0.32 -8.77 6.76
C ILE A 36 -0.93 -9.34 6.08
N PHE A 37 -0.89 -9.64 4.78
CA PHE A 37 -2.08 -10.11 4.05
C PHE A 37 -2.41 -11.59 4.29
N SER A 38 -1.48 -12.37 4.86
CA SER A 38 -1.79 -13.73 5.31
C SER A 38 -2.52 -13.71 6.67
N ALA A 39 -2.17 -12.76 7.54
CA ALA A 39 -2.84 -12.54 8.81
C ALA A 39 -4.17 -11.79 8.66
N TYR A 40 -4.19 -10.78 7.78
CA TYR A 40 -5.33 -9.88 7.54
C TYR A 40 -5.71 -9.81 6.06
N PRO A 41 -6.28 -10.90 5.47
CA PRO A 41 -6.64 -10.94 4.06
C PRO A 41 -7.63 -9.85 3.61
N SER A 42 -8.49 -9.37 4.51
CA SER A 42 -9.42 -8.27 4.23
C SER A 42 -8.73 -6.96 3.82
N CYS A 43 -7.45 -6.82 4.17
CA CYS A 43 -6.60 -5.66 3.89
C CYS A 43 -5.63 -5.85 2.70
N ASP A 44 -5.77 -6.91 1.89
CA ASP A 44 -4.89 -7.14 0.73
C ASP A 44 -5.12 -6.10 -0.39
N ILE A 45 -4.39 -4.98 -0.28
CA ILE A 45 -4.44 -3.86 -1.23
C ILE A 45 -4.04 -4.26 -2.64
N TYR A 46 -3.26 -5.34 -2.78
CA TYR A 46 -2.81 -5.80 -4.09
C TYR A 46 -3.88 -6.54 -4.87
N ARG A 47 -4.88 -7.09 -4.17
CA ARG A 47 -6.07 -7.71 -4.76
C ARG A 47 -7.25 -6.75 -4.85
N SER A 48 -7.38 -5.80 -3.93
CA SER A 48 -8.54 -4.90 -3.86
C SER A 48 -8.46 -3.66 -4.77
N ILE A 49 -7.25 -3.18 -5.09
CA ILE A 49 -7.06 -2.01 -5.96
C ILE A 49 -6.22 -2.38 -7.18
N ALA A 50 -6.66 -1.99 -8.37
CA ALA A 50 -5.90 -2.27 -9.60
C ALA A 50 -4.56 -1.50 -9.64
N PRO A 51 -3.47 -2.06 -10.21
CA PRO A 51 -2.17 -1.38 -10.29
C PRO A 51 -2.20 0.05 -10.86
N LYS A 52 -3.09 0.31 -11.82
CA LYS A 52 -3.26 1.63 -12.46
C LYS A 52 -3.87 2.70 -11.55
N GLU A 53 -4.52 2.30 -10.46
CA GLU A 53 -5.16 3.18 -9.48
C GLU A 53 -4.24 3.51 -8.30
N ARG A 54 -3.08 2.85 -8.21
CA ARG A 54 -2.09 3.10 -7.16
C ARG A 54 -1.14 4.19 -7.61
N VAL A 55 -1.03 5.23 -6.78
CA VAL A 55 -0.26 6.43 -7.09
C VAL A 55 0.94 6.51 -6.17
N VAL A 56 2.14 6.69 -6.73
CA VAL A 56 3.34 6.84 -5.90
C VAL A 56 3.25 8.09 -5.03
N GLY A 57 3.70 7.97 -3.79
CA GLY A 57 3.67 9.02 -2.78
C GLY A 57 2.32 9.22 -2.10
N THR A 58 1.38 8.28 -2.24
CA THR A 58 0.15 8.27 -1.46
C THR A 58 0.19 7.18 -0.38
N CYS A 59 -0.66 7.33 0.63
CA CYS A 59 -0.97 6.29 1.61
C CYS A 59 -2.45 5.92 1.46
N VAL A 60 -2.77 4.64 1.59
CA VAL A 60 -4.14 4.16 1.77
C VAL A 60 -4.25 3.51 3.14
N LEU A 61 -5.33 3.77 3.86
CA LEU A 61 -5.64 3.13 5.13
C LEU A 61 -6.70 2.04 4.93
N THR A 62 -6.47 0.87 5.51
CA THR A 62 -7.50 -0.17 5.66
C THR A 62 -7.66 -0.52 7.13
N ALA A 63 -8.84 -1.03 7.50
CA ALA A 63 -9.10 -1.56 8.84
C ALA A 63 -9.31 -3.08 8.70
N PRO A 64 -8.58 -3.90 9.47
CA PRO A 64 -8.79 -5.35 9.48
C PRO A 64 -10.23 -5.69 9.87
N ALA A 65 -10.86 -6.61 9.14
CA ALA A 65 -12.14 -7.21 9.55
C ALA A 65 -11.93 -8.36 10.56
N GLU A 66 -10.70 -8.86 10.64
CA GLU A 66 -10.30 -9.96 11.52
C GLU A 66 -10.21 -9.48 12.99
N LYS A 67 -10.86 -10.22 13.90
CA LYS A 67 -11.08 -9.81 15.30
C LYS A 67 -9.82 -9.85 16.18
N ASP A 68 -8.77 -10.53 15.71
CA ASP A 68 -7.50 -10.71 16.40
C ASP A 68 -6.51 -9.57 16.14
N ALA A 69 -6.86 -8.59 15.30
CA ALA A 69 -6.04 -7.41 15.09
C ALA A 69 -5.88 -6.60 16.39
N LYS A 70 -4.62 -6.40 16.82
CA LYS A 70 -4.26 -5.60 17.99
C LYS A 70 -4.14 -4.10 17.70
N PHE A 71 -4.17 -3.72 16.42
CA PHE A 71 -4.06 -2.36 15.93
C PHE A 71 -5.34 -1.95 15.18
N GLY A 72 -5.57 -0.65 15.04
CA GLY A 72 -6.80 -0.14 14.42
C GLY A 72 -6.78 -0.15 12.89
N ARG A 73 -5.65 0.19 12.27
CA ARG A 73 -5.53 0.34 10.81
C ARG A 73 -4.18 -0.10 10.27
N ILE A 74 -4.13 -0.34 8.95
CA ILE A 74 -2.90 -0.60 8.18
C ILE A 74 -2.68 0.53 7.19
N GLY A 75 -1.51 1.17 7.26
CA GLY A 75 -1.01 2.15 6.31
C GLY A 75 -0.23 1.53 5.16
N HIS A 76 -0.81 1.58 3.95
CA HIS A 76 -0.20 1.12 2.71
C HIS A 76 0.52 2.28 2.02
N LEU A 77 1.82 2.46 2.32
CA LEU A 77 2.62 3.57 1.79
C LEU A 77 3.13 3.23 0.39
N PHE A 78 2.57 3.83 -0.67
CA PHE A 78 2.99 3.61 -2.06
C PHE A 78 4.28 4.37 -2.38
N ALA A 79 5.40 3.93 -1.82
CA ALA A 79 6.71 4.57 -1.99
C ALA A 79 7.62 3.88 -3.02
N GLN A 80 7.03 3.04 -3.87
CA GLN A 80 7.73 2.29 -4.89
C GLN A 80 6.84 2.16 -6.13
N ASP A 81 7.34 2.44 -7.33
CA ASP A 81 6.56 2.20 -8.55
C ASP A 81 6.69 0.72 -8.90
N ARG A 82 7.88 0.26 -9.27
CA ARG A 82 8.17 -1.14 -9.62
C ARG A 82 8.74 -1.92 -8.44
N PRO A 83 8.39 -3.21 -8.27
CA PRO A 83 8.89 -4.03 -7.17
C PRO A 83 10.41 -4.26 -7.22
N GLY A 84 10.99 -4.66 -6.08
CA GLY A 84 12.40 -5.03 -5.97
C GLY A 84 13.36 -3.82 -5.90
N LYS A 85 14.66 -4.10 -5.98
CA LYS A 85 15.69 -3.06 -5.87
C LYS A 85 15.56 -2.03 -6.99
N CYS A 86 15.85 -0.77 -6.67
CA CYS A 86 15.93 0.28 -7.67
C CYS A 86 16.97 -0.09 -8.73
N ARG A 87 16.59 -0.07 -10.00
CA ARG A 87 17.48 -0.33 -11.14
C ARG A 87 17.76 1.00 -11.82
N GLU A 88 18.70 1.76 -11.26
CA GLU A 88 19.06 3.09 -11.77
C GLU A 88 19.75 3.03 -13.13
N LYS A 89 20.32 1.88 -13.47
CA LYS A 89 20.92 1.61 -14.78
C LYS A 89 19.92 0.86 -15.64
N SER A 90 19.20 1.59 -16.48
CA SER A 90 18.51 1.01 -17.63
C SER A 90 19.54 0.87 -18.76
N SER A 91 19.88 -0.37 -19.12
CA SER A 91 20.78 -0.64 -20.24
C SER A 91 20.10 -0.35 -21.58
N GLY A 92 20.85 0.24 -22.52
CA GLY A 92 20.39 0.53 -23.88
C GLY A 92 19.80 1.93 -24.08
N ALA A 93 19.58 2.29 -25.35
CA ALA A 93 19.16 3.64 -25.77
C ALA A 93 17.84 4.10 -25.13
N GLN A 94 16.84 3.21 -24.98
CA GLN A 94 15.59 3.51 -24.27
C GLN A 94 15.82 3.87 -22.79
N GLY A 95 16.79 3.23 -22.15
CA GLY A 95 17.14 3.47 -20.77
C GLY A 95 17.77 4.84 -20.55
N ALA A 96 18.72 5.19 -21.42
CA ALA A 96 19.33 6.50 -21.45
C ALA A 96 18.31 7.62 -21.71
N PHE A 97 17.36 7.39 -22.64
CA PHE A 97 16.29 8.36 -22.92
C PHE A 97 15.34 8.55 -21.73
N ALA A 98 14.87 7.46 -21.10
CA ALA A 98 14.01 7.54 -19.92
C ALA A 98 14.75 8.14 -18.71
N ALA A 99 16.06 7.94 -18.58
CA ALA A 99 16.87 8.59 -17.56
C ALA A 99 17.00 10.10 -17.83
N HIS A 100 17.30 10.49 -19.07
CA HIS A 100 17.41 11.90 -19.48
C HIS A 100 16.10 12.68 -19.30
N GLN A 101 14.95 12.05 -19.57
CA GLN A 101 13.63 12.64 -19.35
C GLN A 101 13.17 12.62 -17.88
N GLY A 102 14.00 12.13 -16.95
CA GLY A 102 13.60 11.99 -15.55
C GLY A 102 12.38 11.07 -15.38
N LEU A 103 12.19 10.07 -16.26
CA LEU A 103 11.09 9.10 -16.20
C LEU A 103 11.51 7.80 -15.49
N THR A 104 12.80 7.65 -15.18
CA THR A 104 13.32 6.48 -14.48
C THR A 104 13.08 6.60 -12.98
N GLU A 105 12.60 5.52 -12.36
CA GLU A 105 12.52 5.37 -10.92
C GLU A 105 13.94 5.29 -10.33
N THR A 106 14.25 6.16 -9.37
CA THR A 106 15.57 6.23 -8.69
C THR A 106 15.39 6.04 -7.19
N SER A 107 16.50 5.78 -6.47
CA SER A 107 16.45 5.67 -5.00
C SER A 107 15.99 6.99 -4.37
N GLN A 108 16.47 8.12 -4.89
CA GLN A 108 16.03 9.46 -4.49
C GLN A 108 14.52 9.66 -4.68
N LYS A 109 13.95 9.27 -5.83
CA LYS A 109 12.50 9.38 -6.05
C LYS A 109 11.71 8.52 -5.09
N ARG A 110 12.19 7.32 -4.74
CA ARG A 110 11.53 6.48 -3.73
C ARG A 110 11.54 7.14 -2.37
N GLU A 111 12.62 7.82 -1.98
CA GLU A 111 12.66 8.63 -0.75
C GLU A 111 11.65 9.78 -0.80
N GLU A 112 11.58 10.52 -1.92
CA GLU A 112 10.60 11.60 -2.12
C GLU A 112 9.16 11.07 -2.05
N TRP A 113 8.91 9.90 -2.64
CA TRP A 113 7.60 9.25 -2.57
C TRP A 113 7.31 8.74 -1.16
N PHE A 114 8.29 8.21 -0.45
CA PHE A 114 8.13 7.81 0.94
C PHE A 114 7.75 9.02 1.80
N ALA A 115 8.48 10.14 1.66
CA ALA A 115 8.17 11.39 2.36
C ALA A 115 6.75 11.88 2.07
N ARG A 116 6.33 11.91 0.79
CA ARG A 116 4.96 12.29 0.42
C ARG A 116 3.90 11.34 1.00
N ALA A 117 4.18 10.04 0.99
CA ALA A 117 3.27 9.04 1.56
C ALA A 117 3.15 9.19 3.09
N LEU A 118 4.24 9.56 3.79
CA LEU A 118 4.19 9.89 5.22
C LEU A 118 3.35 11.14 5.50
N SER A 119 3.48 12.20 4.69
CA SER A 119 2.61 13.39 4.82
C SER A 119 1.13 13.03 4.63
N HIS A 120 0.83 12.22 3.61
CA HIS A 120 -0.54 11.78 3.33
C HIS A 120 -1.10 10.89 4.46
N LEU A 121 -0.26 10.03 5.06
CA LEU A 121 -0.61 9.27 6.26
C LEU A 121 -0.91 10.22 7.43
N GLU A 122 -0.05 11.20 7.68
CA GLU A 122 -0.19 12.17 8.77
C GLU A 122 -1.49 12.96 8.69
N GLU A 123 -1.91 13.36 7.49
CA GLU A 123 -3.19 14.03 7.23
C GLU A 123 -4.41 13.10 7.42
N SER A 124 -4.22 11.79 7.26
CA SER A 124 -5.30 10.79 7.30
C SER A 124 -5.58 10.21 8.69
N VAL A 125 -4.83 10.61 9.71
CA VAL A 125 -4.91 10.05 11.07
C VAL A 125 -4.82 11.15 12.12
N SER A 126 -5.39 10.93 13.30
CA SER A 126 -5.27 11.90 14.42
C SER A 126 -3.79 12.17 14.72
N LYS A 127 -3.44 13.41 15.08
CA LYS A 127 -2.08 13.80 15.48
C LYS A 127 -1.58 13.04 16.73
N SER A 128 -2.51 12.55 17.56
CA SER A 128 -2.24 11.72 18.74
C SER A 128 -2.10 10.22 18.43
N ALA A 129 -2.42 9.77 17.21
CA ALA A 129 -2.34 8.36 16.85
C ALA A 129 -0.89 7.86 16.86
N THR A 130 -0.70 6.68 17.43
CA THR A 130 0.56 5.93 17.45
C THR A 130 0.76 5.20 16.13
N LEU A 131 1.91 5.42 15.49
CA LEU A 131 2.26 4.85 14.19
C LEU A 131 3.43 3.88 14.37
N ALA A 132 3.26 2.62 14.00
CA ALA A 132 4.31 1.61 14.04
C ALA A 132 4.83 1.28 12.64
N PHE A 133 6.15 1.35 12.47
CA PHE A 133 6.87 1.02 11.24
C PHE A 133 7.83 -0.15 11.52
N PRO A 134 8.00 -1.09 10.58
CA PRO A 134 9.03 -2.11 10.70
C PRO A 134 10.41 -1.44 10.60
N HIS A 135 11.35 -1.93 11.40
CA HIS A 135 12.78 -1.69 11.17
C HIS A 135 13.13 -2.05 9.72
N LEU A 136 13.99 -1.23 9.09
CA LEU A 136 14.38 -1.37 7.69
C LEU A 136 13.22 -1.26 6.67
N ILE A 137 12.14 -0.53 6.99
CA ILE A 137 11.10 -0.18 6.01
C ILE A 137 11.74 0.41 4.74
N GLY A 138 11.38 -0.12 3.58
CA GLY A 138 11.92 0.32 2.28
C GLY A 138 13.34 -0.16 1.96
N CYS A 139 14.07 -0.79 2.89
CA CYS A 139 15.49 -1.11 2.70
C CYS A 139 15.74 -2.54 2.20
N GLY A 140 14.99 -3.54 2.67
CA GLY A 140 15.24 -4.95 2.35
C GLY A 140 15.13 -5.30 0.84
N LEU A 141 13.95 -5.74 0.40
CA LEU A 141 13.74 -6.10 -1.01
C LEU A 141 13.76 -4.87 -1.95
N ALA A 142 13.43 -3.70 -1.43
CA ALA A 142 13.37 -2.45 -2.18
C ALA A 142 14.72 -1.73 -2.30
N GLY A 143 15.70 -2.06 -1.45
CA GLY A 143 17.08 -1.57 -1.56
C GLY A 143 17.28 -0.10 -1.19
N GLY A 144 16.41 0.50 -0.37
CA GLY A 144 16.57 1.85 0.16
C GLY A 144 17.69 1.97 1.20
N ASP A 145 18.12 3.20 1.47
CA ASP A 145 19.10 3.54 2.49
C ASP A 145 18.41 3.79 3.85
N TRP A 146 18.72 2.94 4.83
CA TRP A 146 18.08 3.04 6.15
C TRP A 146 18.31 4.37 6.85
N LYS A 147 19.48 4.99 6.70
CA LYS A 147 19.77 6.29 7.32
C LYS A 147 18.82 7.36 6.79
N ARG A 148 18.50 7.32 5.49
CA ARG A 148 17.57 8.25 4.84
C ARG A 148 16.14 8.02 5.31
N TYR A 149 15.69 6.78 5.36
CA TYR A 149 14.34 6.44 5.82
C TYR A 149 14.14 6.73 7.31
N LEU A 150 15.14 6.43 8.15
CA LEU A 150 15.12 6.75 9.57
C LEU A 150 15.05 8.26 9.81
N GLN A 151 15.73 9.07 9.00
CA GLN A 151 15.61 10.54 9.09
C GLN A 151 14.17 10.98 8.82
N LEU A 152 13.54 10.47 7.76
CA LEU A 152 12.15 10.80 7.42
C LEU A 152 11.16 10.38 8.53
N LEU A 153 11.37 9.21 9.15
CA LEU A 153 10.57 8.78 10.30
C LEU A 153 10.81 9.64 11.55
N THR A 154 12.04 10.11 11.75
CA THR A 154 12.39 11.01 12.85
C THR A 154 11.72 12.38 12.65
N ASP A 155 11.78 12.93 11.44
CA ASP A 155 11.12 14.20 11.11
C ASP A 155 9.59 14.09 11.32
N LEU A 156 8.98 12.97 10.93
CA LEU A 156 7.58 12.69 11.22
C LEU A 156 7.30 12.67 12.73
N SER A 157 8.14 12.03 13.54
CA SER A 157 7.92 11.93 14.99
C SER A 157 7.95 13.30 15.68
N LEU A 158 8.82 14.18 15.22
CA LEU A 158 8.99 15.53 15.79
C LEU A 158 7.76 16.42 15.61
N ARG A 159 6.96 16.19 14.56
CA ARG A 159 5.78 17.01 14.23
C ARG A 159 4.48 16.49 14.83
N ARG A 160 4.51 15.34 15.51
CA ARG A 160 3.32 14.63 16.01
C ARG A 160 3.32 14.50 17.53
N ASP A 161 2.11 14.37 18.07
CA ASP A 161 1.86 14.22 19.51
C ASP A 161 1.90 12.74 19.90
N GLY A 162 1.36 11.87 19.04
CA GLY A 162 1.44 10.42 19.16
C GLY A 162 2.85 9.88 18.91
N HIS A 163 3.09 8.64 19.34
CA HIS A 163 4.39 7.99 19.15
C HIS A 163 4.58 7.50 17.72
N VAL A 164 5.81 7.65 17.21
CA VAL A 164 6.31 6.90 16.05
C VAL A 164 7.21 5.79 16.59
N LEU A 165 6.80 4.55 16.34
CA LEU A 165 7.50 3.34 16.79
C LEU A 165 8.25 2.73 15.61
N VAL A 166 9.52 2.40 15.79
CA VAL A 166 10.26 1.49 14.93
C VAL A 166 10.33 0.14 15.62
N VAL A 167 9.61 -0.83 15.06
CA VAL A 167 9.48 -2.18 15.62
C VAL A 167 10.52 -3.10 14.97
N LYS A 168 11.38 -3.69 15.79
CA LYS A 168 12.47 -4.57 15.36
C LYS A 168 12.26 -5.97 15.92
N MET A 169 12.33 -6.98 15.07
CA MET A 169 12.24 -8.39 15.50
C MET A 169 13.40 -8.75 16.44
N PRO A 170 13.16 -9.53 17.52
CA PRO A 170 14.18 -9.94 18.50
C PRO A 170 15.40 -10.61 17.86
N ASP A 171 15.17 -11.45 16.84
CA ASP A 171 16.23 -12.32 16.28
C ASP A 171 16.96 -11.70 15.09
N GLY A 172 16.68 -10.43 14.75
CA GLY A 172 17.17 -9.81 13.51
C GLY A 172 16.63 -10.48 12.23
N ASN A 173 15.77 -11.49 12.35
CA ASN A 173 15.17 -12.20 11.24
C ASN A 173 13.92 -11.47 10.75
N GLU A 174 14.11 -10.33 10.11
CA GLU A 174 13.04 -9.59 9.41
C GLU A 174 12.46 -10.38 8.21
N ARG A 175 13.01 -11.57 7.92
CA ARG A 175 12.51 -12.53 6.92
C ARG A 175 11.65 -13.64 7.55
N ALA A 176 11.46 -13.66 8.87
CA ALA A 176 10.71 -14.67 9.61
C ALA A 176 9.19 -14.54 9.50
N HIS A 177 8.68 -14.39 8.29
CA HIS A 177 7.35 -14.90 7.97
C HIS A 177 7.51 -16.05 6.98
N SER A 178 8.44 -16.96 7.34
CA SER A 178 8.77 -18.11 6.52
C SER A 178 7.60 -19.10 6.53
N LYS A 179 7.43 -19.80 5.42
CA LYS A 179 6.32 -20.72 5.08
C LYS A 179 5.87 -21.75 6.14
N LYS A 180 6.57 -21.89 7.28
CA LYS A 180 6.21 -22.85 8.33
C LYS A 180 4.92 -22.48 9.08
N ASP A 181 4.67 -21.19 9.33
CA ASP A 181 3.45 -20.77 10.07
C ASP A 181 2.21 -20.62 9.17
N ILE A 182 2.41 -20.56 7.85
CA ILE A 182 1.34 -20.46 6.85
C ILE A 182 0.62 -21.81 6.66
N LYS A 183 1.26 -22.94 6.99
CA LYS A 183 0.69 -24.28 6.74
C LYS A 183 -0.49 -24.68 7.65
N GLN A 184 -0.85 -23.88 8.65
CA GLN A 184 -1.96 -24.18 9.56
C GLN A 184 -3.25 -23.40 9.30
N ARG A 185 -3.27 -22.50 8.29
CA ARG A 185 -4.47 -21.67 8.02
C ARG A 185 -5.09 -22.09 6.70
N GLU A 186 -6.38 -22.44 6.76
CA GLU A 186 -7.19 -22.90 5.64
C GLU A 186 -7.01 -22.02 4.39
N PRO A 187 -6.93 -22.61 3.19
CA PRO A 187 -6.77 -21.84 1.96
C PRO A 187 -7.96 -20.91 1.75
N LEU A 188 -7.66 -19.70 1.29
CA LEU A 188 -8.66 -18.69 0.91
C LEU A 188 -9.73 -19.30 -0.01
N PRO A 189 -11.04 -19.08 0.24
CA PRO A 189 -12.07 -19.58 -0.63
C PRO A 189 -11.95 -18.96 -2.04
N PRO A 190 -12.22 -19.73 -3.10
CA PRO A 190 -12.17 -19.23 -4.46
C PRO A 190 -13.21 -18.11 -4.64
N ALA A 191 -12.81 -17.07 -5.39
CA ALA A 191 -13.68 -15.96 -5.73
C ALA A 191 -15.00 -16.47 -6.31
N LEU A 192 -16.11 -16.03 -5.73
CA LEU A 192 -17.47 -16.39 -6.15
C LEU A 192 -17.62 -16.20 -7.66
N SER A 193 -17.71 -17.33 -8.38
CA SER A 193 -18.11 -17.38 -9.78
C SER A 193 -19.53 -16.81 -9.87
N LYS A 194 -19.72 -15.79 -10.71
CA LYS A 194 -21.03 -15.22 -11.00
C LYS A 194 -21.96 -16.34 -11.50
N GLN A 195 -23.04 -16.60 -10.77
CA GLN A 195 -24.10 -17.50 -11.20
C GLN A 195 -24.90 -16.91 -12.38
N PRO A 196 -25.50 -17.75 -13.23
CA PRO A 196 -26.28 -17.28 -14.37
C PRO A 196 -27.64 -16.76 -13.91
N ALA A 197 -28.05 -15.62 -14.46
CA ALA A 197 -29.39 -15.08 -14.26
C ALA A 197 -30.43 -15.96 -14.99
N HIS A 198 -31.33 -16.56 -14.22
CA HIS A 198 -32.57 -17.14 -14.72
C HIS A 198 -33.66 -16.07 -14.83
N GLY A 199 -34.42 -16.12 -15.92
CA GLY A 199 -35.86 -15.79 -15.92
C GLY A 199 -36.27 -14.50 -16.65
N GLY A 200 -37.14 -14.66 -17.65
CA GLY A 200 -38.04 -13.60 -18.12
C GLY A 200 -37.94 -13.25 -19.60
N ARG A 201 -38.57 -14.06 -20.46
CA ARG A 201 -39.02 -13.63 -21.79
C ARG A 201 -40.24 -12.73 -21.59
N ASP A 202 -40.26 -11.57 -22.25
CA ASP A 202 -41.48 -11.02 -22.85
C ASP A 202 -41.12 -10.20 -24.09
N HIS A 203 -41.84 -10.48 -25.17
CA HIS A 203 -41.74 -9.83 -26.47
C HIS A 203 -42.61 -8.57 -26.48
N ALA A 204 -42.02 -7.42 -26.81
CA ALA A 204 -42.73 -6.36 -27.52
C ALA A 204 -41.75 -5.53 -28.37
N ASN A 205 -42.21 -5.25 -29.58
CA ASN A 205 -41.49 -4.77 -30.74
C ASN A 205 -41.47 -3.22 -30.80
N SER A 206 -40.33 -2.61 -31.16
CA SER A 206 -40.19 -1.62 -32.25
C SER A 206 -39.20 -0.46 -32.00
N LYS A 207 -38.29 -0.33 -32.98
CA LYS A 207 -37.79 0.89 -33.65
C LYS A 207 -36.99 2.00 -32.91
N LYS A 208 -35.95 2.44 -33.63
CA LYS A 208 -35.12 3.69 -33.59
C LYS A 208 -33.96 3.68 -32.60
N ARG A 209 -32.72 3.48 -33.07
CA ARG A 209 -31.75 4.47 -33.64
C ARG A 209 -31.33 5.56 -32.64
N GLY A 210 -30.07 5.49 -32.20
CA GLY A 210 -29.19 6.65 -32.07
C GLY A 210 -28.82 7.12 -30.66
N GLY A 211 -27.66 6.67 -30.17
CA GLY A 211 -26.66 7.53 -29.51
C GLY A 211 -26.82 7.86 -28.03
N GLU A 212 -26.22 7.05 -27.15
CA GLU A 212 -25.87 7.46 -25.78
C GLU A 212 -24.53 6.84 -25.38
N LYS A 213 -23.44 7.60 -25.55
CA LYS A 213 -22.09 7.28 -25.02
C LYS A 213 -21.50 8.43 -24.18
N CYS A 214 -22.29 9.45 -23.84
CA CYS A 214 -21.79 10.66 -23.17
C CYS A 214 -21.87 10.59 -21.64
N ASP A 215 -22.81 9.85 -21.06
CA ASP A 215 -23.19 10.00 -19.65
C ASP A 215 -22.29 9.24 -18.63
N GLN A 216 -21.62 8.17 -19.06
CA GLN A 216 -20.83 7.34 -18.14
C GLN A 216 -19.45 7.94 -17.79
N ARG A 217 -18.96 8.92 -18.55
CA ARG A 217 -17.68 9.60 -18.27
C ARG A 217 -17.82 10.66 -17.19
N GLU A 218 -18.94 11.39 -17.18
CA GLU A 218 -19.18 12.45 -16.19
C GLU A 218 -19.45 11.88 -14.80
N GLN A 219 -20.22 10.80 -14.70
CA GLN A 219 -20.48 10.12 -13.42
C GLN A 219 -19.20 9.49 -12.81
N LYS A 220 -18.24 9.10 -13.65
CA LYS A 220 -16.95 8.55 -13.20
C LYS A 220 -15.97 9.64 -12.77
N GLN A 221 -16.03 10.82 -13.41
CA GLN A 221 -15.24 12.00 -12.99
C GLN A 221 -15.77 12.63 -11.70
N ALA A 222 -17.08 12.62 -11.47
CA ALA A 222 -17.70 13.13 -10.24
C ALA A 222 -17.28 12.32 -8.99
N LYS A 223 -17.15 10.98 -9.09
CA LYS A 223 -16.65 10.12 -8.00
C LYS A 223 -15.17 10.30 -7.67
N ILE A 224 -14.36 10.78 -8.62
CA ILE A 224 -12.93 11.03 -8.39
C ILE A 224 -12.74 12.38 -7.69
N LYS A 225 -13.51 13.41 -8.07
CA LYS A 225 -13.48 14.72 -7.41
C LYS A 225 -13.98 14.70 -5.96
N SER A 226 -14.90 13.78 -5.61
CA SER A 226 -15.32 13.62 -4.21
C SER A 226 -14.25 12.98 -3.31
N PHE A 227 -13.24 12.31 -3.89
CA PHE A 227 -12.10 11.74 -3.16
C PHE A 227 -10.87 12.67 -3.14
N PHE A 228 -10.77 13.61 -4.09
CA PHE A 228 -9.66 14.54 -4.22
C PHE A 228 -10.18 15.95 -4.58
N PRO A 229 -10.57 16.76 -3.58
CA PRO A 229 -11.23 18.05 -3.84
C PRO A 229 -10.29 19.16 -4.34
N ASN A 230 -8.97 18.98 -4.29
CA ASN A 230 -7.99 20.01 -4.70
C ASN A 230 -6.91 19.47 -5.63
N ILE A 231 -7.30 19.08 -6.86
CA ILE A 231 -6.43 19.05 -8.04
C ILE A 231 -6.97 20.06 -9.04
#